data_AF-A0A2H0PBS4-F1
#
_entry.id   AF-A0A2H0PBS4-F1
#
_cell.length_a   1.000
_cell.length_b   1.000
_cell.length_c   1.000
_cell.angle_alpha   90.00
_cell.angle_beta   90.00
_cell.angle_gamma   90.00
#
_symmetry.space_group_name_H-M   'P 1'
#
loop_
_entity.id
_entity.type
_entity.pdbx_description
1 polymer ?
#
loop_
_entity_poly.entity_id
_entity_poly.type
_entity_poly.pdbx_seq_one_letter_code
_entity_poly.pdbx_strand_id
1 'polypeptide(L)'
;MSKIIGIDLGTSNTAASALEGGKATIIPSAEGTSLGGKAFPSYVAFAKDGQLLVGEPARRQAVANPDGTFMAFKRKMGTDHKYKAPDGKEYTPQQLSA
;
A
#
# COMPACT_ATOMS: atom_id res chain seq x y z
N MET A 1 -5.02 -20.50 17.06
CA MET A 1 -5.86 -19.62 16.23
C MET A 1 -5.10 -18.33 15.98
N SER A 2 -5.04 -17.87 14.73
CA SER A 2 -4.51 -16.54 14.41
C SER A 2 -5.46 -15.45 14.92
N LYS A 3 -4.92 -14.26 15.25
CA LYS A 3 -5.76 -13.10 15.57
C LYS A 3 -6.46 -12.61 14.30
N ILE A 4 -7.74 -12.26 14.39
CA ILE A 4 -8.43 -11.52 13.33
C ILE A 4 -7.98 -10.06 13.42
N ILE A 5 -7.61 -9.46 12.29
CA ILE A 5 -7.23 -8.05 12.19
C ILE A 5 -8.26 -7.27 11.37
N GLY A 6 -8.52 -6.03 11.77
CA GLY A 6 -9.29 -5.07 10.99
C GLY A 6 -8.36 -4.26 10.10
N ILE A 7 -8.60 -4.24 8.80
CA ILE A 7 -7.81 -3.49 7.81
C ILE A 7 -8.68 -2.39 7.22
N ASP A 8 -8.23 -1.14 7.34
CA ASP A 8 -8.73 -0.03 6.54
C ASP A 8 -7.78 0.19 5.36
N LEU A 9 -8.12 -0.42 4.21
CA LEU A 9 -7.38 -0.25 2.97
C LEU A 9 -7.84 1.02 2.28
N GLY A 10 -7.30 2.19 2.64
CA GLY A 10 -7.69 3.48 2.08
C GLY A 10 -7.10 3.81 0.71
N THR A 11 -7.56 4.90 0.09
CA THR A 11 -7.05 5.36 -1.21
C THR A 11 -5.66 5.99 -1.11
N SER A 12 -5.39 6.67 0.01
CA SER A 12 -4.16 7.42 0.24
C SER A 12 -3.29 6.82 1.33
N ASN A 13 -3.91 6.30 2.39
CA ASN A 13 -3.24 5.64 3.51
C ASN A 13 -4.00 4.37 3.89
N THR A 14 -3.30 3.42 4.50
CA THR A 14 -3.83 2.15 5.00
C THR A 14 -3.40 1.94 6.45
N ALA A 15 -4.30 1.36 7.23
CA ALA A 15 -4.05 1.05 8.64
C ALA A 15 -4.62 -0.32 9.00
N ALA A 16 -4.04 -0.93 10.02
CA ALA A 16 -4.52 -2.19 10.58
C ALA A 16 -4.68 -2.11 12.10
N SER A 17 -5.60 -2.88 12.64
CA SER A 17 -5.85 -2.99 14.08
C SER A 17 -6.13 -4.43 14.50
N ALA A 18 -5.88 -4.74 15.77
CA ALA A 18 -6.25 -6.00 16.39
C ALA A 18 -6.92 -5.75 17.75
N LEU A 19 -7.70 -6.71 18.23
CA LEU A 19 -8.20 -6.68 19.60
C LEU A 19 -7.11 -7.15 20.57
N GLU A 20 -6.76 -6.29 21.52
CA GLU A 20 -5.81 -6.57 22.60
C GLU A 20 -6.43 -6.17 23.94
N GLY A 21 -6.56 -7.12 24.87
CA GLY A 21 -7.17 -6.87 26.18
C GLY A 21 -8.61 -6.31 26.10
N GLY A 22 -9.38 -6.72 25.08
CA GLY A 22 -10.74 -6.24 24.85
C GLY A 22 -10.84 -4.85 24.22
N LYS A 23 -9.72 -4.23 23.83
CA LYS A 23 -9.68 -2.92 23.16
C LYS A 23 -9.12 -3.05 21.75
N ALA A 24 -9.64 -2.25 20.81
CA ALA A 24 -9.07 -2.14 19.48
C ALA A 24 -7.77 -1.33 19.54
N THR A 25 -6.65 -1.96 19.18
CA THR A 25 -5.32 -1.34 19.18
C THR A 25 -4.77 -1.30 17.76
N ILE A 26 -4.28 -0.14 17.34
CA ILE A 26 -3.64 0.03 16.02
C ILE A 26 -2.29 -0.67 16.00
N ILE A 27 -2.06 -1.48 14.97
CA ILE A 27 -0.78 -2.11 14.65
C ILE A 27 0.09 -1.03 13.97
N PRO A 28 1.23 -0.63 14.56
CA PRO A 28 2.10 0.36 13.95
C PRO A 28 2.72 -0.18 12.66
N SER A 29 2.87 0.68 11.65
CA SER A 29 3.62 0.32 10.44
C SER A 29 5.10 0.05 10.77
N ALA A 30 5.78 -0.71 9.92
CA ALA A 30 7.19 -1.04 10.11
C ALA A 30 8.09 0.22 10.05
N GLU A 31 7.63 1.26 9.36
CA GLU A 31 8.30 2.55 9.22
C GLU A 31 8.08 3.47 10.44
N GLY A 32 7.27 3.05 11.40
CA GLY A 32 6.96 3.82 12.60
C GLY A 32 5.87 4.87 12.39
N THR A 33 6.00 6.02 13.05
CA THR A 33 5.02 7.11 12.94
C THR A 33 5.32 7.95 11.69
N SER A 34 4.41 7.93 10.71
CA SER A 34 4.44 8.78 9.53
C SER A 34 3.59 10.05 9.73
N LEU A 35 3.50 10.91 8.69
CA LEU A 35 2.50 11.99 8.65
C LEU A 35 1.05 11.48 8.84
N GLY A 36 0.80 10.21 8.49
CA GLY A 36 -0.48 9.51 8.71
C GLY A 36 -0.60 8.85 10.09
N GLY A 37 0.28 9.18 11.04
CA GLY A 37 0.34 8.51 12.34
C GLY A 37 0.88 7.09 12.20
N LYS A 38 0.17 6.10 12.74
CA LYS A 38 0.53 4.67 12.67
C LYS A 38 0.15 4.00 11.33
N ALA A 39 -0.50 4.74 10.43
CA ALA A 39 -0.84 4.30 9.09
C ALA A 39 0.34 4.45 8.13
N PHE A 40 0.29 3.73 7.00
CA PHE A 40 1.27 3.82 5.92
C PHE A 40 0.60 4.26 4.60
N PRO A 41 1.33 4.95 3.69
CA PRO A 41 0.79 5.36 2.41
C PRO A 41 0.35 4.18 1.53
N SER A 42 -0.75 4.33 0.81
CA SER A 42 -1.23 3.35 -0.19
C SER A 42 -0.50 3.53 -1.52
N TYR A 43 0.80 3.27 -1.49
CA TYR A 43 1.72 3.35 -2.62
C TYR A 43 2.40 2.01 -2.81
N VAL A 44 2.51 1.59 -4.07
CA VAL A 44 3.26 0.40 -4.49
C VAL A 44 4.22 0.83 -5.57
N ALA A 45 5.47 0.38 -5.53
CA ALA A 45 6.41 0.65 -6.59
C ALA A 45 7.31 -0.54 -6.86
N PHE A 46 7.72 -0.68 -8.13
CA PHE A 46 8.79 -1.59 -8.51
C PHE A 46 10.05 -0.77 -8.79
N ALA A 47 11.11 -1.04 -8.04
CA ALA A 47 12.42 -0.48 -8.29
C ALA A 47 13.03 -1.06 -9.57
N LYS A 48 14.10 -0.43 -10.08
CA LYS A 48 14.72 -0.82 -11.36
C LYS A 48 15.30 -2.23 -11.35
N ASP A 49 15.68 -2.73 -10.18
CA ASP A 49 16.17 -4.09 -9.94
C ASP A 49 15.03 -5.11 -9.75
N GLY A 50 13.77 -4.68 -9.85
CA GLY A 50 12.58 -5.50 -9.67
C GLY A 50 12.12 -5.62 -8.21
N GLN A 51 12.77 -4.95 -7.27
CA GLN A 51 12.35 -4.97 -5.86
C GLN A 51 10.97 -4.31 -5.70
N LEU A 52 10.06 -5.00 -5.02
CA LEU A 52 8.78 -4.45 -4.59
C LEU A 52 8.97 -3.54 -3.36
N LEU A 53 8.50 -2.30 -3.49
CA LEU A 53 8.44 -1.33 -2.41
C LEU A 53 6.97 -1.00 -2.14
N VAL A 54 6.60 -0.88 -0.87
CA VAL A 54 5.24 -0.54 -0.42
C VAL A 54 5.35 0.54 0.65
N GLY A 55 4.34 1.41 0.77
CA GLY A 55 4.29 2.39 1.86
C GLY A 55 5.21 3.59 1.64
N GLU A 56 5.93 3.98 2.69
CA GLU A 56 6.79 5.16 2.65
C GLU A 56 7.96 5.06 1.66
N PRO A 57 8.68 3.93 1.56
CA PRO A 57 9.71 3.75 0.53
C PRO A 57 9.19 3.99 -0.90
N ALA A 58 8.00 3.47 -1.24
CA ALA A 58 7.38 3.69 -2.53
C ALA A 58 6.99 5.16 -2.75
N ARG A 59 6.38 5.80 -1.74
CA ARG A 59 6.00 7.23 -1.81
C ARG A 59 7.21 8.14 -2.02
N ARG A 60 8.33 7.88 -1.32
CA ARG A 60 9.55 8.70 -1.39
C ARG A 60 10.14 8.77 -2.79
N GLN A 61 10.05 7.69 -3.55
CA GLN A 61 10.58 7.65 -4.91
C GLN A 61 9.57 8.04 -5.99
N ALA A 62 8.31 8.34 -5.66
CA ALA A 62 7.25 8.58 -6.65
C ALA A 62 7.61 9.68 -7.66
N VAL A 63 8.36 10.70 -7.24
CA VAL A 63 8.82 11.78 -8.13
C VAL A 63 9.96 11.33 -9.05
N ALA A 64 10.87 10.48 -8.56
CA ALA A 64 12.04 10.01 -9.31
C ALA A 64 11.75 8.77 -10.18
N ASN A 65 10.71 8.01 -9.83
CA ASN A 65 10.25 6.81 -10.52
C ASN A 65 8.72 6.87 -10.73
N PRO A 66 8.21 7.84 -11.52
CA PRO A 66 6.77 8.03 -11.68
C PRO A 66 6.10 6.85 -12.40
N ASP A 67 6.74 6.28 -13.41
CA ASP A 67 6.16 5.18 -14.21
C ASP A 67 6.20 3.83 -13.46
N GLY A 68 7.14 3.67 -12.54
CA GLY A 68 7.27 2.47 -11.70
C GLY A 68 6.56 2.58 -10.35
N THR A 69 5.85 3.68 -10.08
CA THR A 69 5.16 3.92 -8.80
C THR A 69 3.66 4.11 -9.02
N PHE A 70 2.86 3.31 -8.33
CA PHE A 70 1.40 3.29 -8.43
C PHE A 70 0.76 3.79 -7.15
N MET A 71 -0.26 4.64 -7.31
CA MET A 71 -1.01 5.23 -6.22
C MET A 71 -2.48 5.38 -6.60
N ALA A 72 -3.35 5.59 -5.61
CA ALA A 72 -4.79 5.78 -5.80
C ALA A 72 -5.49 4.66 -6.58
N PHE A 73 -4.89 3.47 -6.65
CA PHE A 73 -5.44 2.30 -7.34
C PHE A 73 -6.75 1.81 -6.73
N LYS A 74 -7.02 2.14 -5.46
CA LYS A 74 -8.34 1.95 -4.86
C LYS A 74 -9.47 2.59 -5.68
N ARG A 75 -9.23 3.71 -6.38
CA ARG A 75 -10.24 4.38 -7.23
C ARG A 75 -10.62 3.57 -8.47
N LYS A 76 -9.82 2.56 -8.82
CA LYS A 76 -10.02 1.68 -9.97
C LYS A 76 -10.44 0.27 -9.57
N MET A 77 -10.58 -0.02 -8.27
CA MET A 77 -11.07 -1.30 -7.78
C MET A 77 -12.45 -1.62 -8.36
N GLY A 78 -12.66 -2.88 -8.75
CA GLY A 78 -13.90 -3.34 -9.37
C GLY A 78 -14.05 -2.96 -10.86
N THR A 79 -12.96 -2.52 -11.51
CA THR A 79 -12.92 -2.23 -12.95
C THR A 79 -11.87 -3.09 -13.65
N ASP A 80 -11.91 -3.14 -14.98
CA ASP A 80 -10.92 -3.84 -15.82
C ASP A 80 -9.66 -2.99 -16.12
N HIS A 81 -9.47 -1.90 -15.38
CA HIS A 81 -8.31 -1.04 -15.56
C HIS A 81 -7.00 -1.80 -15.28
N LYS A 82 -5.94 -1.46 -16.02
CA LYS A 82 -4.61 -2.03 -15.83
C LYS A 82 -3.57 -0.93 -15.73
N TYR A 83 -2.67 -1.09 -14.77
CA TYR A 83 -1.47 -0.28 -14.59
C TYR A 83 -0.31 -0.96 -15.31
N LYS A 84 0.39 -0.22 -16.17
CA LYS A 84 1.55 -0.75 -16.90
C LYS A 84 2.82 -0.30 -16.22
N ALA A 85 3.67 -1.27 -15.85
CA ALA A 85 4.99 -1.01 -15.33
C ALA A 85 6.02 -0.80 -16.46
N PRO A 86 7.18 -0.19 -16.17
CA PRO A 86 8.22 0.08 -17.18
C PRO A 86 8.79 -1.19 -17.83
N ASP A 87 8.76 -2.32 -17.12
CA ASP A 87 9.19 -3.63 -17.64
C ASP A 87 8.14 -4.29 -18.57
N GLY A 88 7.05 -3.59 -18.87
CA GLY A 88 5.96 -4.06 -19.72
C GLY A 88 4.93 -4.93 -19.02
N LYS A 89 5.12 -5.27 -17.74
CA LYS A 89 4.12 -6.02 -16.98
C LYS A 89 2.91 -5.16 -16.68
N GLU A 90 1.76 -5.80 -16.59
CA GLU A 90 0.49 -5.15 -16.25
C GLU A 90 0.01 -5.65 -14.89
N TYR A 91 -0.49 -4.72 -14.07
CA TYR A 91 -1.06 -4.99 -12.77
C TYR A 91 -2.49 -4.46 -12.69
N THR A 92 -3.38 -5.30 -12.20
CA THR A 92 -4.76 -4.91 -11.87
C THR A 92 -4.80 -4.14 -10.54
N PRO A 93 -5.84 -3.32 -10.30
CA PRO A 93 -6.08 -2.70 -9.00
C PRO A 93 -6.07 -3.70 -7.82
N GLN A 94 -6.55 -4.92 -8.06
CA GLN A 94 -6.59 -6.02 -7.10
C GLN A 94 -5.17 -6.51 -6.77
N GLN A 95 -4.31 -6.68 -7.77
CA GLN A 95 -2.91 -7.08 -7.56
C GLN A 95 -2.10 -6.00 -6.85
N LEU A 96 -2.37 -4.72 -7.10
CA LEU A 96 -1.73 -3.62 -6.37
C LEU A 96 -2.25 -3.46 -4.92
N SER A 97 -3.42 -4.02 -4.63
CA SER A 97 -4.04 -3.96 -3.29
C SER A 97 -3.73 -5.18 -2.42
N ALA A 98 -3.33 -6.30 -3.02
CA ALA A 98 -3.05 -7.57 -2.36
C ALA A 98 -1.68 -7.57 -1.67
#